data_AF-A0A0F9S7L5-F1
#
_entry.id   AF-A0A0F9S7L5-F1
#
_cell.length_a   1.000
_cell.length_b   1.000
_cell.length_c   1.000
_cell.angle_alpha   90.00
_cell.angle_beta   90.00
_cell.angle_gamma   90.00
#
_symmetry.space_group_name_H-M   'P 1'
#
loop_
_entity.id
_entity.type
_entity.pdbx_description
1 polymer ?
#
loop_
_entity_poly.entity_id
_entity_poly.type
_entity_poly.pdbx_seq_one_letter_code
_entity_poly.pdbx_strand_id
1 'polypeptide(L)'
;MKLKGRYRFCIVLAIFLVFTALSCKKEGTDQASEPDLSRSSKILKEAGDEYWNRMLEESVYLRLKYGLKIEKIPDVSFEHAQSLSYNARSMLEKLEQIDVKELSHEEWISLEILKWQSKKTVEGLKFFWLNFPVTPSSRMHQVYTTFQFKEKVDLEHYLNLLRQYPVFIND
;
A
#
# COMPACT_ATOMS: atom_id res chain seq x y z
N MET A 1 -69.92 1.63 2.47
CA MET A 1 -69.18 2.91 2.33
C MET A 1 -67.70 2.58 2.16
N LYS A 2 -67.10 2.94 1.00
CA LYS A 2 -65.69 3.25 0.64
C LYS A 2 -64.55 2.64 1.51
N LEU A 3 -63.43 2.08 1.04
CA LEU A 3 -62.60 2.23 -0.18
C LEU A 3 -61.84 0.88 -0.39
N LYS A 4 -61.75 0.19 -1.55
CA LYS A 4 -61.36 0.59 -2.92
C LYS A 4 -60.10 1.47 -3.02
N GLY A 5 -59.04 1.14 -2.25
CA GLY A 5 -57.78 1.92 -2.25
C GLY A 5 -56.45 1.14 -2.26
N ARG A 6 -56.41 -0.15 -1.89
CA ARG A 6 -55.12 -0.86 -1.70
C ARG A 6 -54.67 -1.72 -2.89
N TYR A 7 -55.57 -2.09 -3.80
CA TYR A 7 -55.26 -2.95 -4.95
C TYR A 7 -54.79 -2.19 -6.21
N ARG A 8 -54.83 -0.85 -6.22
CA ARG A 8 -54.31 -0.02 -7.32
C ARG A 8 -52.81 0.26 -7.20
N PHE A 9 -52.24 0.14 -6.01
CA PHE A 9 -50.83 0.47 -5.77
C PHE A 9 -49.88 -0.67 -6.19
N CYS A 10 -50.30 -1.92 -6.07
CA CYS A 10 -49.49 -3.08 -6.45
C CYS A 10 -49.39 -3.31 -7.96
N ILE A 11 -50.38 -2.85 -8.74
CA ILE A 11 -50.38 -3.04 -10.21
C ILE A 11 -49.53 -1.97 -10.91
N VAL A 12 -49.46 -0.74 -10.37
CA VAL A 12 -48.63 0.33 -10.92
C VAL A 12 -47.14 0.09 -10.66
N LEU A 13 -46.77 -0.52 -9.52
CA LEU A 13 -45.37 -0.83 -9.21
C LEU A 13 -44.80 -1.96 -10.09
N ALA A 14 -45.63 -2.90 -10.53
CA ALA A 14 -45.21 -4.01 -11.38
C ALA A 14 -44.98 -3.58 -12.85
N ILE A 15 -45.62 -2.52 -13.32
CA ILE A 15 -45.44 -2.01 -14.70
C ILE A 15 -44.16 -1.15 -14.80
N PHE A 16 -43.76 -0.46 -13.72
CA PHE A 16 -42.50 0.29 -13.68
C PHE A 16 -41.26 -0.62 -13.64
N LEU A 17 -41.39 -1.85 -13.13
CA LEU A 17 -40.32 -2.85 -13.09
C LEU A 17 -40.10 -3.59 -14.42
N VAL A 18 -41.02 -3.47 -15.40
CA VAL A 18 -40.87 -4.08 -16.73
C VAL A 18 -40.34 -3.08 -17.76
N PHE A 19 -40.53 -1.77 -17.55
CA PHE A 19 -40.14 -0.74 -18.53
C PHE A 19 -38.67 -0.28 -18.48
N THR A 20 -37.93 -0.57 -17.41
CA THR A 20 -36.48 -0.30 -17.36
C THR A 20 -35.62 -1.44 -17.94
N ALA A 21 -36.22 -2.59 -18.27
CA ALA A 21 -35.52 -3.72 -18.85
C ALA A 21 -35.33 -3.63 -20.39
N LEU A 22 -35.83 -2.59 -21.05
CA LEU A 22 -35.70 -2.43 -22.51
C LEU A 22 -34.91 -1.19 -22.97
N SER A 23 -34.26 -0.47 -22.05
CA SER A 23 -33.46 0.70 -22.40
C SER A 23 -32.02 0.63 -21.90
N CYS A 24 -31.37 -0.53 -22.03
CA CYS A 24 -29.91 -0.59 -22.21
C CYS A 24 -29.63 -0.77 -23.70
N LYS A 25 -29.80 0.33 -24.44
CA LYS A 25 -29.21 0.48 -25.77
C LYS A 25 -27.71 0.34 -25.57
N LYS A 26 -27.15 -0.64 -26.27
CA LYS A 26 -25.74 -1.04 -26.29
C LYS A 26 -24.90 0.16 -26.78
N GLU A 27 -24.57 1.08 -25.87
CA GLU A 27 -23.43 1.98 -26.05
C GLU A 27 -22.19 1.12 -26.17
N GLY A 28 -21.39 1.45 -27.18
CA GLY A 28 -20.20 0.71 -27.55
C GLY A 28 -19.37 0.43 -26.32
N THR A 29 -18.91 -0.81 -26.23
CA THR A 29 -17.79 -1.18 -25.37
C THR A 29 -16.60 -0.35 -25.85
N ASP A 30 -16.45 0.87 -25.33
CA ASP A 30 -15.13 1.42 -25.07
C ASP A 30 -14.52 0.45 -24.08
N GLN A 31 -13.90 -0.61 -24.61
CA GLN A 31 -12.78 -1.21 -23.94
C GLN A 31 -11.85 -0.03 -23.65
N ALA A 32 -11.81 0.40 -22.40
CA ALA A 32 -10.71 1.19 -21.90
C ALA A 32 -9.47 0.32 -22.14
N SER A 33 -8.90 0.43 -23.34
CA SER A 33 -7.57 -0.04 -23.63
C SER A 33 -6.71 0.60 -22.56
N GLU A 34 -6.02 -0.22 -21.76
CA GLU A 34 -4.96 0.31 -20.90
C GLU A 34 -4.13 1.27 -21.77
N PRO A 35 -3.92 2.51 -21.31
CA PRO A 35 -3.13 3.46 -22.07
C PRO A 35 -1.81 2.78 -22.42
N ASP A 36 -1.40 2.84 -23.69
CA ASP A 36 -0.11 2.29 -24.11
C ASP A 36 0.98 3.13 -23.43
N LEU A 37 1.39 2.68 -22.24
CA LEU A 37 2.37 3.36 -21.43
C LEU A 37 3.71 3.35 -22.18
N SER A 38 4.36 4.51 -22.22
CA SER A 38 5.73 4.63 -22.70
C SER A 38 6.64 3.69 -21.90
N ARG A 39 7.85 3.43 -22.44
CA ARG A 39 8.84 2.63 -21.71
C ARG A 39 9.14 3.27 -20.35
N SER A 40 9.31 4.59 -20.32
CA SER A 40 9.57 5.35 -19.10
C SER A 40 8.43 5.27 -18.08
N SER A 41 7.17 5.39 -18.53
CA SER A 41 5.99 5.25 -17.65
C SER A 41 5.89 3.84 -17.07
N LYS A 42 6.20 2.79 -17.84
CA LYS A 42 6.25 1.40 -17.35
C LYS A 42 7.31 1.23 -16.27
N ILE A 43 8.54 1.70 -16.51
CA ILE A 43 9.65 1.64 -15.53
C ILE A 43 9.27 2.39 -14.25
N LEU A 44 8.70 3.58 -14.37
CA LEU A 44 8.27 4.40 -13.23
C LEU A 44 7.17 3.71 -12.41
N LYS A 45 6.16 3.15 -13.08
CA LYS A 45 5.07 2.43 -12.41
C LYS A 45 5.61 1.25 -11.61
N GLU A 46 6.45 0.41 -12.23
CA GLU A 46 7.06 -0.73 -11.54
C GLU A 46 7.92 -0.29 -10.35
N ALA A 47 8.70 0.78 -10.50
CA ALA A 47 9.51 1.34 -9.42
C ALA A 47 8.65 1.85 -8.25
N GLY A 48 7.52 2.50 -8.57
CA GLY A 48 6.52 2.92 -7.59
C GLY A 48 5.88 1.74 -6.86
N ASP A 49 5.49 0.70 -7.59
CA ASP A 49 4.90 -0.52 -7.03
C ASP A 49 5.91 -1.25 -6.10
N GLU A 50 7.16 -1.37 -6.53
CA GLU A 50 8.24 -1.96 -5.72
C GLU A 50 8.50 -1.16 -4.44
N TYR A 51 8.61 0.16 -4.55
CA TYR A 51 8.78 1.05 -3.40
C TYR A 51 7.61 0.93 -2.42
N TRP A 52 6.38 0.94 -2.94
CA TRP A 52 5.17 0.82 -2.12
C TRP A 52 5.10 -0.52 -1.39
N ASN A 53 5.39 -1.62 -2.08
CA ASN A 53 5.42 -2.95 -1.49
C ASN A 53 6.46 -3.04 -0.38
N ARG A 54 7.67 -2.50 -0.58
CA ARG A 54 8.70 -2.42 0.46
C ARG A 54 8.22 -1.59 1.65
N MET A 55 7.60 -0.44 1.43
CA MET A 55 7.04 0.37 2.51
C MET A 55 5.97 -0.38 3.32
N LEU A 56 5.09 -1.15 2.66
CA LEU A 56 4.10 -2.00 3.32
C LEU A 56 4.72 -3.17 4.10
N GLU A 57 5.88 -3.67 3.66
CA GLU A 57 6.59 -4.74 4.34
C GLU A 57 7.36 -4.23 5.58
N GLU A 58 8.05 -3.10 5.44
CA GLU A 58 8.93 -2.52 6.46
C GLU A 58 8.18 -1.70 7.52
N SER A 59 7.06 -1.06 7.15
CA SER A 59 6.37 -0.14 8.04
C SER A 59 5.25 -0.81 8.83
N VAL A 60 5.53 -1.12 10.10
CA VAL A 60 4.48 -1.52 11.08
C VAL A 60 3.32 -0.53 11.11
N TYR A 61 3.60 0.77 10.99
CA TYR A 61 2.56 1.80 10.94
C TYR A 61 1.63 1.63 9.74
N LEU A 62 2.17 1.42 8.53
CA LEU A 62 1.32 1.23 7.34
C LEU A 62 0.51 -0.06 7.44
N ARG A 63 1.09 -1.14 7.97
CA ARG A 63 0.36 -2.40 8.19
C ARG A 63 -0.80 -2.22 9.16
N LEU A 64 -0.58 -1.56 10.30
CA LEU A 64 -1.65 -1.19 11.24
C LEU A 64 -2.72 -0.33 10.57
N LYS A 65 -2.31 0.71 9.84
CA LYS A 65 -3.23 1.65 9.17
C LYS A 65 -4.14 0.96 8.16
N TYR A 66 -3.64 -0.01 7.42
CA TYR A 66 -4.39 -0.75 6.40
C TYR A 66 -4.99 -2.08 6.91
N GLY A 67 -4.90 -2.38 8.21
CA GLY A 67 -5.42 -3.63 8.77
C GLY A 67 -4.69 -4.88 8.26
N LEU A 68 -3.45 -4.74 7.82
CA LEU A 68 -2.61 -5.85 7.36
C LEU A 68 -1.97 -6.56 8.55
N LYS A 69 -1.87 -7.88 8.46
CA LYS A 69 -1.23 -8.73 9.49
C LYS A 69 0.22 -8.33 9.70
N ILE A 70 0.68 -8.16 10.94
CA ILE A 70 2.07 -7.75 11.22
C ILE A 70 2.92 -9.00 11.36
N GLU A 71 3.75 -9.30 10.37
CA GLU A 71 4.56 -10.54 10.36
C GLU A 71 5.90 -10.40 11.07
N LYS A 72 6.48 -9.19 11.02
CA LYS A 72 7.80 -8.87 11.56
C LYS A 72 7.81 -7.55 12.33
N ILE A 73 8.60 -7.49 13.39
CA ILE A 73 9.02 -6.25 14.04
C ILE A 73 10.11 -5.60 13.16
N PRO A 74 10.26 -4.26 13.12
CA PRO A 74 11.29 -3.62 12.31
C PRO A 74 12.68 -4.15 12.70
N ASP A 75 13.47 -4.50 11.69
CA ASP A 75 14.87 -4.82 11.88
C ASP A 75 15.65 -3.49 11.95
N VAL A 76 16.33 -3.26 13.07
CA VAL A 76 17.09 -2.02 13.33
C VAL A 76 18.60 -2.25 13.21
N SER A 77 19.03 -3.43 12.78
CA SER A 77 20.43 -3.78 12.62
C SER A 77 21.12 -2.95 11.54
N PHE A 78 22.43 -2.80 11.69
CA PHE A 78 23.24 -2.15 10.66
C PHE A 78 23.25 -2.93 9.34
N GLU A 79 23.19 -4.26 9.40
CA GLU A 79 23.13 -5.14 8.22
C GLU A 79 21.86 -4.89 7.41
N HIS A 80 20.70 -4.79 8.07
CA HIS A 80 19.46 -4.44 7.40
C HIS A 80 19.51 -3.03 6.80
N ALA A 81 20.06 -2.05 7.53
CA ALA A 81 20.25 -0.70 7.00
C ALA A 81 21.15 -0.68 5.74
N GLN A 82 22.19 -1.53 5.68
CA GLN A 82 23.00 -1.70 4.47
C GLN A 82 22.19 -2.28 3.31
N SER A 83 21.37 -3.31 3.58
CA SER A 83 20.48 -3.89 2.57
C SER A 83 19.49 -2.86 2.02
N LEU A 84 18.89 -2.04 2.87
CA LEU A 84 18.02 -0.94 2.46
C LEU A 84 18.77 0.10 1.60
N SER A 85 19.99 0.46 1.98
CA SER A 85 20.85 1.36 1.19
C SER A 85 21.20 0.77 -0.18
N TYR A 86 21.53 -0.53 -0.25
CA TYR A 86 21.81 -1.23 -1.49
C TYR A 86 20.60 -1.23 -2.43
N ASN A 87 19.42 -1.60 -1.91
CA ASN A 87 18.17 -1.60 -2.67
C ASN A 87 17.82 -0.19 -3.17
N ALA A 88 18.07 0.84 -2.36
CA ALA A 88 17.85 2.23 -2.76
C ALA A 88 18.81 2.70 -3.85
N ARG A 89 20.07 2.24 -3.88
CA ARG A 89 20.99 2.52 -4.99
C ARG A 89 20.51 1.88 -6.28
N SER A 90 20.12 0.60 -6.22
CA SER A 90 19.58 -0.11 -7.39
C SER A 90 18.31 0.59 -7.93
N MET A 91 17.45 1.08 -7.04
CA MET A 91 16.29 1.89 -7.43
C MET A 91 16.70 3.19 -8.14
N LEU A 92 17.73 3.90 -7.66
CA LEU A 92 18.22 5.11 -8.34
C LEU A 92 18.74 4.81 -9.75
N GLU A 93 19.53 3.76 -9.91
CA GLU A 93 20.05 3.32 -11.21
C GLU A 93 18.91 2.97 -12.19
N LYS A 94 17.82 2.36 -11.70
CA LYS A 94 16.61 2.11 -12.51
C LYS A 94 15.92 3.42 -12.91
N LEU A 95 15.77 4.36 -11.97
CA LEU A 95 15.10 5.65 -12.20
C LEU A 95 15.92 6.62 -13.07
N GLU A 96 17.24 6.44 -13.17
CA GLU A 96 18.11 7.22 -14.06
C GLU A 96 17.95 6.86 -15.54
N GLN A 97 17.35 5.70 -15.86
CA GLN A 97 17.09 5.28 -17.23
C GLN A 97 15.83 5.90 -17.84
N ILE A 98 15.04 6.60 -17.04
CA ILE A 98 13.75 7.19 -17.44
C ILE A 98 13.99 8.46 -18.27
N ASP A 99 13.42 8.52 -19.47
CA ASP A 99 13.39 9.75 -20.27
C ASP A 99 12.21 10.62 -19.81
N VAL A 100 12.53 11.77 -19.22
CA VAL A 100 11.53 12.72 -18.70
C VAL A 100 10.59 13.23 -19.79
N LYS A 101 10.99 13.23 -21.06
CA LYS A 101 10.13 13.65 -22.18
C LYS A 101 8.97 12.68 -22.45
N GLU A 102 9.11 11.44 -22.01
CA GLU A 102 8.08 10.40 -22.12
C GLU A 102 7.06 10.43 -20.97
N LEU A 103 7.23 11.32 -19.98
CA LEU A 103 6.41 11.39 -18.78
C LEU A 103 5.35 12.50 -18.84
N SER A 104 4.19 12.23 -18.23
CA SER A 104 3.28 13.28 -17.80
C SER A 104 3.90 14.13 -16.68
N HIS A 105 3.25 15.26 -16.36
CA HIS A 105 3.70 16.09 -15.25
C HIS A 105 3.63 15.36 -13.90
N GLU A 106 2.55 14.60 -13.67
CA GLU A 106 2.32 13.80 -12.47
C GLU A 106 3.34 12.66 -12.34
N GLU A 107 3.68 12.03 -13.46
CA GLU A 107 4.73 11.02 -13.52
C GLU A 107 6.11 11.62 -13.23
N TRP A 108 6.40 12.80 -13.77
CA TRP A 108 7.63 13.52 -13.45
C TRP A 108 7.74 13.85 -11.95
N ILE A 109 6.65 14.33 -11.32
CA ILE A 109 6.63 14.55 -9.86
C ILE A 109 6.91 13.24 -9.11
N SER A 110 6.27 12.14 -9.53
CA SER A 110 6.45 10.83 -8.92
C SER A 110 7.89 10.33 -9.04
N LEU A 111 8.52 10.53 -10.20
CA LEU A 111 9.94 10.25 -10.44
C LEU A 111 10.83 11.02 -9.45
N GLU A 112 10.61 12.32 -9.31
CA GLU A 112 11.43 13.16 -8.42
C GLU A 112 11.25 12.78 -6.94
N ILE A 113 10.03 12.44 -6.52
CA ILE A 113 9.78 11.93 -5.16
C ILE A 113 10.54 10.62 -4.93
N LEU A 114 10.47 9.66 -5.87
CA LEU A 114 11.14 8.37 -5.72
C LEU A 114 12.68 8.52 -5.72
N LYS A 115 13.22 9.41 -6.56
CA LYS A 115 14.64 9.76 -6.55
C LYS A 115 15.05 10.36 -5.21
N TRP A 116 14.26 11.30 -4.69
CA TRP A 116 14.54 11.93 -3.40
C TRP A 116 14.51 10.93 -2.24
N GLN A 117 13.48 10.07 -2.18
CA GLN A 117 13.37 9.03 -1.15
C GLN A 117 14.55 8.06 -1.21
N SER A 118 14.90 7.60 -2.41
CA SER A 118 16.01 6.66 -2.59
C SER A 118 17.35 7.29 -2.22
N LYS A 119 17.64 8.53 -2.66
CA LYS A 119 18.85 9.27 -2.25
C LYS A 119 18.95 9.43 -0.74
N LYS A 120 17.85 9.82 -0.10
CA LYS A 120 17.79 9.95 1.37
C LYS A 120 18.14 8.64 2.07
N THR A 121 17.64 7.51 1.59
CA THR A 121 17.97 6.19 2.15
C THR A 121 19.45 5.85 1.96
N VAL A 122 20.02 6.12 0.78
CA VAL A 122 21.44 5.89 0.51
C VAL A 122 22.33 6.74 1.41
N GLU A 123 22.07 8.05 1.45
CA GLU A 123 22.85 9.01 2.23
C GLU A 123 22.68 8.83 3.73
N GLY A 124 21.51 8.35 4.17
CA GLY A 124 21.18 8.13 5.58
C GLY A 124 22.05 7.07 6.26
N LEU A 125 22.54 6.07 5.50
CA LEU A 125 23.34 4.97 6.06
C LEU A 125 24.59 5.47 6.83
N LYS A 126 25.25 6.54 6.34
CA LYS A 126 26.45 7.09 7.01
C LYS A 126 26.14 7.71 8.37
N PHE A 127 24.86 7.97 8.65
CA PHE A 127 24.37 8.52 9.91
C PHE A 127 23.64 7.48 10.75
N PHE A 128 23.77 6.18 10.42
CA PHE A 128 23.07 5.09 11.13
C PHE A 128 23.23 5.20 12.66
N TRP A 129 24.46 5.40 13.14
CA TRP A 129 24.78 5.50 14.58
C TRP A 129 24.27 6.77 15.26
N LEU A 130 23.68 7.71 14.51
CA LEU A 130 23.00 8.89 15.06
C LEU A 130 21.49 8.68 15.21
N ASN A 131 20.97 7.53 14.77
CA ASN A 131 19.57 7.18 14.91
C ASN A 131 19.32 6.50 16.26
N PHE A 132 18.26 6.92 16.96
CA PHE A 132 17.84 6.33 18.22
C PHE A 132 16.51 5.60 17.99
N PRO A 133 16.51 4.28 17.71
CA PRO A 133 15.29 3.55 17.34
C PRO A 133 14.29 3.46 18.51
N VAL A 134 14.78 3.48 19.75
CA VAL A 134 13.95 3.45 20.95
C VAL A 134 13.60 4.88 21.38
N THR A 135 12.64 5.48 20.68
CA THR A 135 11.99 6.72 21.15
C THR A 135 10.75 6.41 21.99
N PRO A 136 10.36 7.28 22.94
CA PRO A 136 9.09 7.16 23.67
C PRO A 136 7.85 7.09 22.76
N SER A 137 7.99 7.53 21.50
CA SER A 137 6.96 7.50 20.46
C SER A 137 6.93 6.19 19.64
N SER A 138 7.74 5.19 19.97
CA SER A 138 7.75 3.92 19.25
C SER A 138 6.38 3.23 19.36
N ARG A 139 5.71 3.04 18.22
CA ARG A 139 4.39 2.36 18.15
C ARG A 139 4.50 0.85 18.34
N MET A 140 5.66 0.33 18.76
CA MET A 140 5.87 -1.11 18.95
C MET A 140 4.90 -1.69 19.97
N HIS A 141 4.55 -0.93 21.00
CA HIS A 141 3.52 -1.34 21.95
C HIS A 141 2.12 -1.50 21.31
N GLN A 142 1.81 -0.76 20.25
CA GLN A 142 0.53 -0.87 19.55
C GLN A 142 0.38 -2.22 18.84
N VAL A 143 1.47 -2.82 18.37
CA VAL A 143 1.47 -4.17 17.76
C VAL A 143 0.83 -5.19 18.69
N TYR A 144 1.22 -5.15 19.98
CA TYR A 144 0.78 -6.13 20.97
C TYR A 144 -0.60 -5.79 21.55
N THR A 145 -0.87 -4.50 21.81
CA THR A 145 -2.15 -4.07 22.42
C THR A 145 -3.34 -4.12 21.47
N THR A 146 -3.10 -4.10 20.16
CA THR A 146 -4.17 -4.20 19.15
C THR A 146 -4.31 -5.62 18.57
N PHE A 147 -3.49 -6.57 19.02
CA PHE A 147 -3.49 -7.94 18.53
C PHE A 147 -4.81 -8.64 18.89
N GLN A 148 -5.44 -9.29 17.92
CA GLN A 148 -6.70 -10.01 18.11
C GLN A 148 -6.45 -11.53 18.01
N PHE A 149 -6.83 -12.26 19.06
CA PHE A 149 -6.84 -13.71 19.05
C PHE A 149 -8.21 -14.22 18.59
N LYS A 150 -8.28 -14.70 17.35
CA LYS A 150 -9.48 -15.28 16.73
C LYS A 150 -9.38 -16.80 16.65
N GLU A 151 -8.19 -17.31 16.41
CA GLU A 151 -7.89 -18.73 16.21
C GLU A 151 -6.66 -19.16 17.02
N LYS A 152 -6.47 -20.48 17.18
CA LYS A 152 -5.29 -21.01 17.90
C LYS A 152 -3.97 -20.62 17.23
N VAL A 153 -3.96 -20.48 15.90
CA VAL A 153 -2.76 -20.06 15.15
C VAL A 153 -2.31 -18.65 15.50
N ASP A 154 -3.21 -17.81 16.01
CA ASP A 154 -2.88 -16.44 16.42
C ASP A 154 -1.98 -16.41 17.65
N LEU A 155 -2.05 -17.43 18.52
CA LEU A 155 -1.14 -17.57 19.66
C LEU A 155 0.29 -17.80 19.18
N GLU A 156 0.48 -18.71 18.22
CA GLU A 156 1.81 -18.98 17.65
C GLU A 156 2.37 -17.75 16.95
N HIS A 157 1.51 -17.02 16.25
CA HIS A 157 1.88 -15.77 15.59
C HIS A 157 2.28 -14.68 16.60
N TYR A 158 1.53 -14.52 17.69
CA TYR A 158 1.87 -13.58 18.77
C TYR A 158 3.19 -13.93 19.45
N LEU A 159 3.41 -15.22 19.76
CA LEU A 159 4.67 -15.70 20.34
C LEU A 159 5.85 -15.51 19.37
N ASN A 160 5.62 -15.61 18.05
CA ASN A 160 6.63 -15.28 17.05
C ASN A 160 7.03 -13.80 17.10
N LEU A 161 6.08 -12.88 17.22
CA LEU A 161 6.38 -11.45 17.34
C LEU A 161 7.13 -11.13 18.64
N LEU A 162 6.71 -11.72 19.77
CA LEU A 162 7.42 -11.55 21.04
C LEU A 162 8.87 -12.04 21.00
N ARG A 163 9.16 -13.12 20.27
CA ARG A 163 10.53 -13.63 20.09
C ARG A 163 11.43 -12.68 19.30
N GLN A 164 10.86 -11.81 18.47
CA GLN A 164 11.63 -10.80 17.71
C GLN A 164 11.95 -9.56 18.56
N TYR A 165 11.19 -9.31 19.63
CA TYR A 165 11.33 -8.09 20.44
C TYR A 165 12.71 -7.92 21.11
N PRO A 166 13.37 -8.97 21.65
CA PRO A 166 14.72 -8.84 22.17
C PRO A 166 15.75 -8.43 21.10
N VAL A 167 15.59 -8.85 19.85
CA VAL A 167 16.49 -8.46 18.74
C VAL A 167 16.36 -6.96 18.49
N PHE A 168 15.13 -6.44 18.46
CA PHE A 168 14.85 -5.02 18.26
C PHE A 168 15.49 -4.09 19.32
N ILE A 169 15.75 -4.57 20.54
CA ILE A 169 16.30 -3.76 21.64
C ILE A 169 17.83 -3.89 21.79
N ASN A 170 18.41 -5.00 21.30
CA ASN A 170 19.81 -5.33 21.57
C ASN A 170 20.79 -5.01 20.42
N ASP A 171 20.30 -4.52 19.28
CA ASP A 171 21.11 -3.97 18.18
C ASP A 171 21.36 -2.46 18.33
#